data_AF-A0A1H4CFW2-F1
#
_entry.id   AF-A0A1H4CFW2-F1
#
_cell.length_a   1.000
_cell.length_b   1.000
_cell.length_c   1.000
_cell.angle_alpha   90.00
_cell.angle_beta   90.00
_cell.angle_gamma   90.00
#
_symmetry.space_group_name_H-M   'P 1'
#
loop_
_entity.id
_entity.type
_entity.pdbx_description
1 polymer ?
#
loop_
_entity_poly.entity_id
_entity_poly.type
_entity_poly.pdbx_seq_one_letter_code
_entity_poly.pdbx_strand_id
1 'polypeptide(L)'
;MRKKHMLIGFLIGLLSNMAGLYLYVFFFTKYEIEFALQVSYEDGFIGKLIALGAILNFLPFFVFIKKKEDFKARGVLLATILSAITILILKFI
;
A
#
# COMPACT_ATOMS: atom_id res chain seq x y z
N MET A 1 -18.45 8.24 -15.06
CA MET A 1 -18.41 8.26 -13.57
C MET A 1 -17.71 7.03 -12.97
N ARG A 2 -18.14 5.79 -13.25
CA ARG A 2 -17.55 4.56 -12.68
C ARG A 2 -16.01 4.49 -12.73
N LYS A 3 -15.40 4.74 -13.88
CA LYS A 3 -13.92 4.78 -14.07
C LYS A 3 -13.23 5.82 -13.17
N LYS A 4 -13.84 7.01 -13.00
CA LYS A 4 -13.33 8.08 -12.12
C LYS A 4 -13.32 7.64 -10.66
N HIS A 5 -14.41 7.03 -10.18
CA HIS A 5 -14.48 6.52 -8.81
C HIS A 5 -13.44 5.41 -8.56
N MET A 6 -13.27 4.53 -9.52
CA MET A 6 -12.26 3.48 -9.46
C MET A 6 -10.84 4.05 -9.41
N LEU A 7 -10.53 5.06 -10.24
CA LEU A 7 -9.25 5.76 -10.19
C LEU A 7 -9.03 6.45 -8.83
N ILE A 8 -10.04 7.13 -8.29
CA ILE A 8 -9.96 7.76 -6.96
C ILE A 8 -9.64 6.71 -5.89
N GLY A 9 -10.36 5.59 -5.89
CA GLY A 9 -10.09 4.49 -4.95
C GLY A 9 -8.68 3.94 -5.08
N PHE A 10 -8.19 3.78 -6.32
CA PHE A 10 -6.85 3.31 -6.60
C PHE A 10 -5.78 4.27 -6.05
N LEU A 11 -5.90 5.57 -6.31
CA LEU A 11 -4.98 6.57 -5.77
C LEU A 11 -5.01 6.60 -4.23
N ILE A 12 -6.19 6.49 -3.62
CA ILE A 12 -6.33 6.41 -2.16
C ILE A 12 -5.67 5.15 -1.62
N GLY A 13 -5.79 4.01 -2.30
CA GLY A 13 -5.07 2.78 -1.93
C GLY A 13 -3.56 2.91 -2.02
N LEU A 14 -3.02 3.59 -3.05
CA LEU A 14 -1.58 3.84 -3.13
C LEU A 14 -1.08 4.76 -2.01
N LEU A 15 -1.79 5.85 -1.75
CA LEU A 15 -1.47 6.77 -0.66
C LEU A 15 -1.57 6.09 0.71
N SER A 16 -2.58 5.24 0.90
CA SER A 16 -2.75 4.46 2.11
C SER A 16 -1.59 3.47 2.30
N ASN A 17 -1.11 2.81 1.25
CA ASN A 17 0.05 1.93 1.35
C ASN A 17 1.31 2.72 1.76
N MET A 18 1.60 3.84 1.07
CA MET A 18 2.73 4.72 1.42
C MET A 18 2.65 5.23 2.86
N ALA A 19 1.46 5.62 3.32
CA ALA A 19 1.23 6.03 4.69
C ALA A 19 1.46 4.86 5.67
N GLY A 20 0.98 3.66 5.36
CA GLY A 20 1.21 2.47 6.18
C GLY A 20 2.69 2.13 6.32
N LEU A 21 3.43 2.22 5.22
CA LEU A 21 4.88 2.01 5.21
C LEU A 21 5.58 3.06 6.07
N TYR A 22 5.25 4.34 5.87
CA TYR A 22 5.82 5.44 6.66
C TYR A 22 5.53 5.27 8.16
N LEU A 23 4.27 4.97 8.52
CA LEU A 23 3.88 4.74 9.91
C LEU A 23 4.60 3.53 10.51
N TYR A 24 4.80 2.46 9.73
CA TYR A 24 5.56 1.31 10.20
C TYR A 24 7.01 1.71 10.52
N VAL A 25 7.69 2.39 9.61
CA VAL A 25 9.07 2.83 9.83
C VAL A 25 9.15 3.78 11.03
N PHE A 26 8.26 4.77 11.09
CA PHE A 26 8.24 5.78 12.14
C PHE A 26 7.98 5.20 13.54
N PHE A 27 7.05 4.26 13.69
CA PHE A 27 6.69 3.71 15.00
C PHE A 27 7.54 2.51 15.43
N PHE A 28 8.03 1.70 14.49
CA PHE A 28 8.67 0.42 14.81
C PHE A 28 10.17 0.39 14.55
N THR A 29 10.74 1.47 14.01
CA THR A 29 12.18 1.56 13.76
C THR A 29 12.76 2.87 14.30
N LYS A 30 14.09 2.95 14.38
CA LYS A 30 14.82 4.20 14.67
C LYS A 30 15.39 4.86 13.41
N TYR A 31 15.01 4.34 12.24
CA TYR A 31 15.56 4.77 10.97
C TYR A 31 14.71 5.89 10.38
N GLU A 32 15.39 6.83 9.73
CA GLU A 32 14.74 7.72 8.75
C GLU A 32 14.20 6.90 7.59
N ILE A 33 13.15 7.41 6.94
CA ILE A 33 12.44 6.67 5.89
C ILE A 33 13.34 6.31 4.71
N GLU A 34 14.25 7.22 4.30
CA GLU A 34 15.20 6.96 3.21
C GLU A 34 16.14 5.82 3.57
N PHE A 35 16.68 5.84 4.80
CA PHE A 35 17.60 4.81 5.26
C PHE A 35 16.91 3.46 5.44
N ALA A 36 15.68 3.44 5.96
CA ALA A 36 14.88 2.22 6.09
C ALA A 36 14.59 1.59 4.73
N LEU A 37 14.25 2.41 3.72
CA LEU A 37 14.04 1.94 2.36
C LEU A 37 15.33 1.40 1.74
N GLN A 38 16.46 2.10 1.91
CA GLN A 38 17.77 1.65 1.41
C GLN A 38 18.19 0.30 2.02
N VAL A 39 18.22 0.19 3.35
CA VAL A 39 18.63 -1.04 4.03
C VAL A 39 17.67 -2.18 3.70
N SER A 40 16.36 -1.93 3.65
CA SER A 40 15.40 -2.98 3.27
C SER A 40 15.58 -3.49 1.85
N TYR A 41 16.06 -2.65 0.94
CA TYR A 41 16.40 -3.06 -0.40
C TYR A 41 17.69 -3.87 -0.43
N GLU A 42 18.76 -3.40 0.24
CA GLU A 42 20.07 -4.07 0.30
C GLU A 42 19.99 -5.46 0.96
N ASP A 43 19.21 -5.59 2.03
CA ASP A 43 19.01 -6.85 2.76
C ASP A 43 17.91 -7.75 2.14
N GLY A 44 17.31 -7.33 1.02
CA GLY A 44 16.32 -8.12 0.27
C GLY A 44 14.96 -8.29 0.97
N PHE A 45 14.59 -7.41 1.91
CA PHE A 45 13.30 -7.48 2.63
C PHE A 45 12.31 -6.35 2.29
N ILE A 46 12.61 -5.49 1.31
CA ILE A 46 11.75 -4.39 0.83
C ILE A 46 10.31 -4.85 0.53
N GLY A 47 10.13 -6.07 -0.01
CA GLY A 47 8.81 -6.65 -0.25
C GLY A 47 7.98 -6.83 1.03
N LYS A 48 8.62 -7.17 2.15
CA LYS A 48 7.93 -7.25 3.46
C LYS A 48 7.48 -5.87 3.94
N LEU A 49 8.31 -4.85 3.71
CA LEU A 49 8.00 -3.48 4.09
C LEU A 49 6.79 -2.93 3.29
N ILE A 50 6.74 -3.21 1.99
CA ILE A 50 5.58 -2.89 1.13
C ILE A 50 4.33 -3.67 1.59
N ALA A 51 4.48 -4.94 1.97
CA ALA A 51 3.36 -5.75 2.46
C ALA A 51 2.77 -5.18 3.75
N LEU A 52 3.63 -4.74 4.67
CA LEU A 52 3.21 -4.09 5.92
C LEU A 52 2.48 -2.77 5.65
N GLY A 53 2.98 -1.95 4.72
CA GLY A 53 2.28 -0.75 4.30
C GLY A 53 0.90 -1.02 3.71
N ALA A 54 0.78 -2.07 2.89
CA ALA A 54 -0.46 -2.45 2.24
C ALA A 54 -1.58 -2.86 3.22
N ILE A 55 -1.25 -3.26 4.46
CA ILE A 55 -2.24 -3.52 5.51
C ILE A 55 -3.12 -2.28 5.73
N LEU A 56 -2.57 -1.07 5.63
CA LEU A 56 -3.34 0.14 5.87
C LEU A 56 -4.44 0.34 4.82
N ASN A 57 -4.34 -0.27 3.62
CA ASN A 57 -5.37 -0.21 2.59
C ASN A 57 -6.72 -0.79 3.03
N PHE A 58 -6.74 -1.65 4.07
CA PHE A 58 -7.99 -2.14 4.63
C PHE A 58 -8.85 -1.00 5.18
N LEU A 59 -8.25 0.08 5.70
CA LEU A 59 -9.01 1.23 6.21
C LEU A 59 -9.88 1.89 5.12
N PRO A 60 -9.33 2.44 4.01
CA PRO A 60 -10.16 3.02 2.97
C PRO A 60 -11.05 1.99 2.27
N PHE A 61 -10.60 0.73 2.15
CA PHE A 61 -11.40 -0.34 1.56
C PHE A 61 -12.71 -0.56 2.34
N PHE A 62 -12.63 -0.82 3.64
CA PHE A 62 -13.83 -1.05 4.47
C PHE A 62 -14.69 0.22 4.62
N VAL A 63 -14.07 1.41 4.66
CA VAL A 63 -14.82 2.68 4.66
C VAL A 63 -15.65 2.84 3.39
N PHE A 64 -15.10 2.53 2.21
CA PHE A 64 -15.85 2.62 0.95
C PHE A 64 -16.96 1.56 0.85
N ILE A 65 -16.73 0.34 1.33
CA ILE A 65 -17.78 -0.69 1.42
C ILE A 65 -18.93 -0.20 2.31
N LYS A 66 -18.62 0.29 3.52
CA LYS A 66 -19.64 0.79 4.46
C LYS A 66 -20.46 1.96 3.87
N LYS A 67 -19.83 2.79 3.03
CA LYS A 67 -20.48 3.90 2.32
C LYS A 67 -21.19 3.49 1.02
N LYS A 68 -21.22 2.21 0.66
CA LYS A 68 -21.76 1.69 -0.62
C LYS A 68 -21.05 2.30 -1.85
N GLU A 69 -19.78 2.65 -1.72
CA GLU A 69 -18.94 3.20 -2.79
C GLU A 69 -18.10 2.11 -3.49
N ASP A 70 -18.75 1.06 -3.98
CA ASP A 70 -18.09 -0.17 -4.45
C ASP A 70 -17.03 0.06 -5.53
N PHE A 71 -17.22 1.02 -6.44
CA PHE A 71 -16.21 1.34 -7.46
C PHE A 71 -14.92 1.89 -6.84
N LYS A 72 -15.01 2.68 -5.77
CA LYS A 72 -13.83 3.16 -5.04
C LYS A 72 -13.17 2.01 -4.27
N ALA A 73 -13.96 1.15 -3.62
CA ALA A 73 -13.43 -0.04 -2.94
C ALA A 73 -12.66 -0.96 -3.91
N ARG A 74 -13.18 -1.18 -5.13
CA ARG A 74 -12.48 -1.90 -6.21
C ARG A 74 -11.18 -1.22 -6.63
N GLY A 75 -11.17 0.11 -6.65
CA GLY A 75 -9.95 0.89 -6.87
C GLY A 75 -8.88 0.60 -5.82
N VAL A 76 -9.25 0.65 -4.54
CA VAL A 76 -8.34 0.32 -3.43
C VAL A 76 -7.82 -1.11 -3.56
N LEU A 77 -8.71 -2.07 -3.87
CA LEU A 77 -8.32 -3.46 -4.10
C LEU A 77 -7.28 -3.61 -5.22
N LEU A 78 -7.43 -2.87 -6.32
CA LEU A 78 -6.43 -2.86 -7.39
C LEU A 78 -5.07 -2.33 -6.93
N ALA A 79 -5.04 -1.32 -6.07
CA ALA A 79 -3.77 -0.83 -5.50
C ALA A 79 -3.11 -1.90 -4.61
N THR A 80 -3.91 -2.67 -3.85
CA THR A 80 -3.43 -3.81 -3.07
C THR A 80 -2.88 -4.93 -3.96
N ILE A 81 -3.58 -5.28 -5.05
CA ILE A 81 -3.11 -6.27 -6.02
C ILE A 81 -1.81 -5.80 -6.68
N LEU A 82 -1.73 -4.52 -7.08
CA LEU A 82 -0.50 -3.94 -7.63
C LEU A 82 0.65 -4.07 -6.63
N SER A 83 0.41 -3.76 -5.37
CA SER A 83 1.41 -3.91 -4.30
C SER A 83 1.89 -5.36 -4.17
N ALA A 84 0.97 -6.34 -4.23
CA ALA A 84 1.30 -7.76 -4.21
C ALA A 84 2.13 -8.19 -5.43
N ILE A 85 1.80 -7.69 -6.63
CA ILE A 85 2.58 -7.94 -7.85
C ILE A 85 3.98 -7.32 -7.72
N THR A 86 4.09 -6.10 -7.21
CA THR A 86 5.39 -5.45 -6.95
C THR A 86 6.23 -6.29 -5.98
N ILE A 87 5.65 -6.79 -4.89
CA ILE A 87 6.33 -7.69 -3.94
C ILE A 87 6.80 -8.97 -4.63
N LEU A 88 5.96 -9.56 -5.49
CA LEU A 88 6.30 -10.76 -6.23
C LEU A 88 7.48 -10.53 -7.17
N ILE A 89 7.48 -9.44 -7.92
CA ILE A 89 8.57 -9.08 -8.84
C ILE A 89 9.87 -8.87 -8.05
N LEU A 90 9.82 -8.08 -6.97
CA LEU A 90 10.98 -7.81 -6.10
C LEU A 90 11.53 -9.06 -5.41
N LYS A 91 10.77 -10.15 -5.29
CA LYS A 91 11.26 -11.41 -4.73
C LYS A 91 12.14 -12.19 -5.71
N PHE A 92 12.01 -11.93 -7.01
CA PHE A 92 12.73 -12.66 -8.07
C PHE A 92 13.83 -11.84 -8.74
N ILE A 93 13.96 -10.56 -8.39
CA ILE A 93 15.09 -9.70 -8.75
C ILE A 93 16.06 -9.72 -7.58
#